data_AF-A0A924K4F5-F1
#
_entry.id   AF-A0A924K4F5-F1
#
_cell.length_a   1.000
_cell.length_b   1.000
_cell.length_c   1.000
_cell.angle_alpha   90.00
_cell.angle_beta   90.00
_cell.angle_gamma   90.00
#
_symmetry.space_group_name_H-M   'P 1'
#
loop_
_entity.id
_entity.type
_entity.pdbx_description
1 polymer ?
#
loop_
_entity_poly.entity_id
_entity_poly.type
_entity_poly.pdbx_seq_one_letter_code
_entity_poly.pdbx_strand_id
1 'polypeptide(L)'
;LLLAIVRPVGALTQLSALRRSQLALSTLVALLVVSSIKLHSRTSCPSSLQEFGGMASYVSHWAWGTRDGGDGNCFPAGHASAGFAFLGGFFAFRHRLPATAARWLAGAMLTGLLLGVAQQLRGAHYMSHTFWTAWFCWVTAASLDLGFSQLERRTSQRLPRDQVPAPGL
;
A
#
# COMPACT_ATOMS: atom_id res chain seq x y z
N LEU A 1 -1.50 7.76 -12.31
CA LEU A 1 -0.46 8.13 -11.31
C LEU A 1 0.72 8.86 -11.95
N LEU A 2 1.45 8.24 -12.88
CA LEU A 2 2.65 8.84 -13.48
C LEU A 2 2.39 10.19 -14.18
N LEU A 3 1.29 10.29 -14.94
CA LEU A 3 0.86 11.56 -15.55
C LEU A 3 0.58 12.66 -14.52
N ALA A 4 0.10 12.32 -13.33
CA ALA A 4 -0.22 13.29 -12.28
C ALA A 4 1.03 13.83 -11.56
N ILE A 5 2.20 13.23 -11.78
CA ILE A 5 3.49 13.78 -11.35
C ILE A 5 3.84 15.00 -12.21
N VAL A 6 3.69 14.86 -13.53
CA VAL A 6 4.06 15.87 -14.54
C VAL A 6 2.95 16.92 -14.75
N ARG A 7 1.69 16.49 -14.71
CA ARG A 7 0.50 17.36 -14.83
C ARG A 7 -0.44 17.14 -13.64
N PRO A 8 -0.15 17.74 -12.48
CA PRO A 8 -1.00 17.60 -11.31
C PRO A 8 -2.38 18.24 -11.56
N VAL A 9 -3.43 17.61 -11.04
CA VAL A 9 -4.80 18.14 -11.07
C VAL A 9 -5.40 18.12 -9.68
N GLY A 10 -6.34 19.04 -9.41
CA GLY A 10 -7.05 19.12 -8.13
C GLY A 10 -6.12 19.26 -6.93
N ALA A 11 -6.29 18.43 -5.90
CA ALA A 11 -5.49 18.49 -4.68
C ALA A 11 -3.99 18.16 -4.89
N LEU A 12 -3.62 17.45 -5.97
CA LEU A 12 -2.22 17.08 -6.23
C LEU A 12 -1.36 18.30 -6.63
N THR A 13 -1.95 19.40 -7.10
CA THR A 13 -1.22 20.64 -7.43
C THR A 13 -0.59 21.26 -6.19
N GLN A 14 -1.23 21.06 -5.04
CA GLN A 14 -0.80 21.59 -3.74
C GLN A 14 0.32 20.76 -3.10
N LEU A 15 0.65 19.58 -3.65
CA LEU A 15 1.81 18.79 -3.24
C LEU A 15 3.07 19.20 -4.00
N SER A 16 4.23 19.13 -3.35
CA SER A 16 5.53 19.25 -4.02
C SER A 16 5.76 18.07 -4.96
N ALA A 17 6.61 18.25 -5.98
CA ALA A 17 6.97 17.17 -6.91
C ALA A 17 7.51 15.92 -6.18
N LEU A 18 8.26 16.13 -5.09
CA LEU A 18 8.78 15.08 -4.22
C LEU A 18 7.67 14.26 -3.54
N ARG A 19 6.60 14.91 -3.04
CA ARG A 19 5.48 14.20 -2.42
C ARG A 19 4.58 13.49 -3.44
N ARG A 20 4.50 14.01 -4.68
CA ARG A 20 3.82 13.31 -5.78
C ARG A 20 4.58 12.06 -6.21
N SER A 21 5.92 12.11 -6.27
CA SER A 21 6.73 10.94 -6.57
C SER A 21 6.70 9.91 -5.44
N GLN A 22 6.63 10.35 -4.17
CA GLN A 22 6.38 9.45 -3.03
C GLN A 22 5.10 8.64 -3.21
N LEU A 23 4.00 9.29 -3.60
CA LEU A 23 2.73 8.60 -3.82
C LEU A 23 2.86 7.51 -4.91
N ALA A 24 3.42 7.86 -6.07
CA ALA A 24 3.60 6.89 -7.14
C ALA A 24 4.54 5.73 -6.75
N LEU A 25 5.66 6.05 -6.09
CA LEU A 25 6.63 5.04 -5.67
C LEU A 25 6.05 4.13 -4.59
N SER A 26 5.36 4.67 -3.60
CA SER A 26 4.73 3.86 -2.54
C SER A 26 3.66 2.93 -3.09
N THR A 27 2.85 3.37 -4.07
CA THR A 27 1.90 2.48 -4.75
C THR A 27 2.62 1.37 -5.51
N LEU A 28 3.66 1.70 -6.28
CA LEU A 28 4.42 0.70 -7.04
C LEU A 28 5.08 -0.33 -6.11
N VAL A 29 5.80 0.13 -5.09
CA VAL A 29 6.51 -0.76 -4.17
C VAL A 29 5.53 -1.61 -3.37
N ALA A 30 4.40 -1.06 -2.92
CA ALA A 30 3.38 -1.84 -2.21
C ALA A 30 2.82 -2.98 -3.08
N LEU A 31 2.54 -2.71 -4.36
CA LEU A 31 2.09 -3.75 -5.30
C LEU A 31 3.16 -4.81 -5.51
N LEU A 32 4.43 -4.42 -5.64
CA LEU A 32 5.54 -5.36 -5.79
C LEU A 32 5.73 -6.23 -4.53
N VAL A 33 5.64 -5.64 -3.33
CA VAL A 33 5.72 -6.38 -2.06
C VAL A 33 4.60 -7.41 -1.99
N VAL A 34 3.35 -7.01 -2.21
CA VAL A 34 2.19 -7.92 -2.17
C VAL A 34 2.33 -9.03 -3.21
N SER A 35 2.71 -8.68 -4.44
CA SER A 35 2.87 -9.66 -5.53
C SER A 35 4.00 -10.64 -5.24
N SER A 36 5.12 -10.16 -4.69
CA SER A 36 6.27 -10.98 -4.32
C SER A 36 5.91 -11.96 -3.20
N ILE A 37 5.25 -11.50 -2.13
CA ILE A 37 4.81 -12.39 -1.05
C ILE A 37 3.83 -13.43 -1.60
N LYS A 38 2.90 -13.00 -2.47
CA LYS A 38 1.91 -13.89 -3.08
C LYS A 38 2.57 -15.02 -3.88
N LEU A 39 3.56 -14.70 -4.72
CA LEU A 39 4.30 -15.66 -5.54
C LEU A 39 5.08 -16.70 -4.72
N HIS A 40 5.50 -16.35 -3.52
CA HIS A 40 6.25 -17.26 -2.63
C HIS A 40 5.35 -17.96 -1.62
N SER A 41 4.05 -17.67 -1.63
CA SER A 41 3.10 -18.20 -0.67
C SER A 41 2.63 -19.59 -1.05
N ARG A 42 2.74 -20.51 -0.09
CA ARG A 42 2.28 -21.90 -0.22
C ARG A 42 0.85 -22.11 0.25
N THR A 43 0.16 -21.05 0.66
CA THR A 43 -1.22 -21.13 1.17
C THR A 43 -2.19 -21.26 0.01
N SER A 44 -2.98 -22.33 -0.03
CA SER A 44 -4.07 -22.48 -1.00
C SER A 44 -5.33 -21.69 -0.60
N CYS A 45 -6.22 -21.47 -1.57
CA CYS A 45 -7.45 -20.71 -1.34
C CYS A 45 -8.52 -21.54 -0.61
N PRO A 46 -9.45 -20.88 0.12
CA PRO A 46 -10.51 -21.58 0.84
C PRO A 46 -11.37 -22.45 -0.07
N SER A 47 -11.71 -21.96 -1.27
CA SER A 47 -12.44 -22.73 -2.29
C SER A 47 -11.74 -24.02 -2.74
N SER A 48 -10.43 -24.14 -2.52
CA SER A 48 -9.66 -25.33 -2.86
C SER A 48 -9.58 -26.33 -1.71
N LEU A 49 -10.01 -25.96 -0.50
CA LEU A 49 -9.96 -26.85 0.67
C LEU A 49 -11.10 -27.87 0.67
N GLN A 50 -10.81 -29.08 1.17
CA GLN A 50 -11.77 -30.18 1.29
C GLN A 50 -13.01 -29.81 2.09
N GLU A 51 -12.87 -28.96 3.11
CA GLU A 51 -13.99 -28.45 3.92
C GLU A 51 -15.00 -27.63 3.11
N PHE A 52 -14.61 -27.09 1.95
CA PHE A 52 -15.47 -26.32 1.05
C PHE A 52 -15.74 -27.04 -0.28
N GLY A 53 -15.48 -28.36 -0.36
CA GLY A 53 -15.70 -29.17 -1.55
C GLY A 53 -14.52 -29.22 -2.53
N GLY A 54 -13.35 -28.70 -2.14
CA GLY A 54 -12.10 -28.80 -2.89
C GLY A 54 -11.30 -30.08 -2.59
N MET A 55 -10.07 -30.15 -3.09
CA MET A 55 -9.18 -31.33 -2.95
C MET A 55 -8.04 -31.11 -1.93
N ALA A 56 -7.75 -29.86 -1.56
CA ALA A 56 -6.63 -29.51 -0.68
C ALA A 56 -6.96 -29.74 0.81
N SER A 57 -6.03 -30.29 1.57
CA SER A 57 -6.20 -30.45 3.01
C SER A 57 -5.78 -29.18 3.75
N TYR A 58 -6.53 -28.71 4.74
CA TYR A 58 -6.13 -27.54 5.51
C TYR A 58 -4.77 -27.79 6.20
N VAL A 59 -3.77 -26.98 5.87
CA VAL A 59 -2.45 -27.00 6.52
C VAL A 59 -2.22 -25.64 7.17
N SER A 60 -1.91 -25.65 8.46
CA SER A 60 -1.58 -24.44 9.20
C SER A 60 -0.40 -23.71 8.56
N HIS A 61 -0.49 -22.37 8.50
CA HIS A 61 0.60 -21.51 8.05
C HIS A 61 1.93 -21.70 8.81
N TRP A 62 1.85 -22.27 10.03
CA TRP A 62 2.99 -22.53 10.91
C TRP A 62 3.59 -23.93 10.72
N ALA A 63 2.94 -24.80 9.94
CA ALA A 63 3.46 -26.12 9.59
C ALA A 63 4.43 -25.98 8.41
N TRP A 64 5.68 -25.63 8.74
CA TRP A 64 6.72 -25.45 7.74
C TRP A 64 7.08 -26.79 7.09
N GLY A 65 7.06 -26.83 5.75
CA GLY A 65 7.46 -27.99 4.96
C GLY A 65 6.31 -28.88 4.46
N THR A 66 5.12 -28.76 5.04
CA THR A 66 3.91 -29.48 4.57
C THR A 66 3.17 -28.69 3.49
N ARG A 67 2.85 -29.36 2.38
CA ARG A 67 1.99 -28.81 1.31
C ARG A 67 0.55 -29.26 1.56
N ASP A 68 -0.39 -28.35 1.37
CA ASP A 68 -1.84 -28.63 1.44
C ASP A 68 -2.37 -29.40 0.22
N GLY A 69 -1.52 -29.60 -0.81
CA GLY A 69 -1.88 -30.29 -2.04
C GLY A 69 -2.64 -29.42 -3.05
N GLY A 70 -2.78 -28.11 -2.81
CA GLY A 70 -3.40 -27.16 -3.73
C GLY A 70 -2.40 -26.26 -4.47
N ASP A 71 -2.93 -25.33 -5.28
CA ASP A 71 -2.17 -24.45 -6.18
C ASP A 71 -1.33 -23.36 -5.46
N GLY A 72 -1.53 -23.18 -4.15
CA GLY A 72 -0.86 -22.13 -3.36
C GLY A 72 -1.25 -20.71 -3.77
N ASN A 73 -0.35 -19.74 -3.54
CA ASN A 73 -0.45 -18.35 -3.98
C ASN A 73 -1.68 -17.56 -3.48
N CYS A 74 -2.36 -18.02 -2.43
CA CYS A 74 -3.60 -17.37 -1.98
C CYS A 74 -3.41 -16.30 -0.89
N PHE A 75 -2.22 -16.22 -0.31
CA PHE A 75 -1.86 -15.20 0.67
C PHE A 75 -0.72 -14.31 0.13
N PRO A 76 -0.78 -12.98 0.25
CA PRO A 76 -1.91 -12.18 0.74
C PRO A 76 -2.95 -11.89 -0.37
N ALA A 77 -4.06 -11.23 -0.02
CA ALA A 77 -5.15 -10.96 -0.95
C ALA A 77 -4.76 -9.92 -2.01
N GLY A 78 -4.33 -10.38 -3.19
CA GLY A 78 -3.85 -9.51 -4.27
C GLY A 78 -4.92 -8.59 -4.89
N HIS A 79 -6.19 -8.98 -4.90
CA HIS A 79 -7.26 -8.08 -5.38
C HIS A 79 -7.42 -6.87 -4.44
N ALA A 80 -7.29 -7.08 -3.13
CA ALA A 80 -7.41 -6.00 -2.15
C ALA A 80 -6.26 -4.98 -2.25
N SER A 81 -5.07 -5.39 -2.75
CA SER A 81 -3.95 -4.45 -2.90
C SER A 81 -4.20 -3.39 -3.97
N ALA A 82 -5.10 -3.62 -4.93
CA ALA A 82 -5.47 -2.60 -5.91
C ALA A 82 -6.05 -1.33 -5.24
N GLY A 83 -6.75 -1.47 -4.12
CA GLY A 83 -7.19 -0.34 -3.30
C GLY A 83 -6.13 0.09 -2.27
N PHE A 84 -5.62 -0.86 -1.49
CA PHE A 84 -4.71 -0.54 -0.37
C PHE A 84 -3.34 0.00 -0.82
N ALA A 85 -2.87 -0.26 -2.04
CA ALA A 85 -1.61 0.32 -2.53
C ALA A 85 -1.65 1.86 -2.60
N PHE A 86 -2.84 2.47 -2.55
CA PHE A 86 -3.01 3.92 -2.49
C PHE A 86 -2.93 4.51 -1.08
N LEU A 87 -2.75 3.70 -0.02
CA LEU A 87 -2.59 4.20 1.36
C LEU A 87 -1.43 5.18 1.51
N GLY A 88 -0.42 5.12 0.64
CA GLY A 88 0.66 6.11 0.55
C GLY A 88 0.21 7.55 0.36
N GLY A 89 -0.98 7.79 -0.19
CA GLY A 89 -1.52 9.15 -0.34
C GLY A 89 -1.81 9.81 1.00
N PHE A 90 -2.22 9.05 2.02
CA PHE A 90 -2.38 9.60 3.36
C PHE A 90 -1.09 10.28 3.84
N PHE A 91 0.05 9.59 3.71
CA PHE A 91 1.36 10.11 4.10
C PHE A 91 1.80 11.31 3.24
N ALA A 92 1.52 11.27 1.94
CA ALA A 92 1.84 12.38 1.04
C ALA A 92 1.05 13.67 1.37
N PHE A 93 -0.21 13.54 1.78
CA PHE A 93 -1.09 14.68 2.06
C PHE A 93 -1.10 15.15 3.51
N ARG A 94 -0.84 14.29 4.51
CA ARG A 94 -1.12 14.55 5.94
C ARG A 94 -0.53 15.85 6.51
N HIS A 95 0.62 16.30 6.01
CA HIS A 95 1.30 17.49 6.52
C HIS A 95 0.82 18.80 5.89
N ARG A 96 0.24 18.75 4.69
CA ARG A 96 -0.20 19.94 3.93
C ARG A 96 -1.71 20.06 3.88
N LEU A 97 -2.41 18.93 3.74
CA LEU A 97 -3.85 18.84 3.49
C LEU A 97 -4.47 17.71 4.33
N PRO A 98 -4.59 17.86 5.67
CA PRO A 98 -5.05 16.79 6.56
C PRO A 98 -6.47 16.30 6.23
N ALA A 99 -7.40 17.20 5.88
CA ALA A 99 -8.75 16.82 5.47
C ALA A 99 -8.77 16.00 4.17
N THR A 100 -7.90 16.31 3.22
CA THR A 100 -7.74 15.52 1.99
C THR A 100 -7.07 14.19 2.30
N ALA A 101 -6.07 14.16 3.19
CA ALA A 101 -5.42 12.92 3.62
C ALA A 101 -6.41 11.95 4.26
N ALA A 102 -7.32 12.44 5.12
CA ALA A 102 -8.35 11.62 5.75
C ALA A 102 -9.34 11.05 4.71
N ARG A 103 -9.83 11.88 3.78
CA ARG A 103 -10.71 11.41 2.68
C ARG A 103 -10.02 10.40 1.77
N TRP A 104 -8.74 10.62 1.48
CA TRP A 104 -7.94 9.71 0.67
C TRP A 104 -7.77 8.36 1.37
N LEU A 105 -7.44 8.38 2.67
CA LEU A 105 -7.32 7.19 3.49
C LEU A 105 -8.65 6.41 3.51
N ALA A 106 -9.76 7.08 3.76
CA ALA A 106 -11.08 6.47 3.75
C ALA A 106 -11.40 5.84 2.39
N GLY A 107 -11.12 6.53 1.28
CA GLY A 107 -11.32 6.00 -0.06
C GLY A 107 -10.47 4.76 -0.34
N ALA A 108 -9.17 4.81 -0.06
CA ALA A 108 -8.26 3.67 -0.25
C ALA A 108 -8.65 2.47 0.62
N MET A 109 -9.03 2.71 1.88
CA MET A 109 -9.52 1.67 2.78
C MET A 109 -10.82 1.05 2.28
N LEU A 110 -11.79 1.87 1.89
CA LEU A 110 -13.08 1.41 1.38
C LEU A 110 -12.89 0.56 0.12
N THR A 111 -12.12 1.03 -0.85
CA THR A 111 -11.85 0.28 -2.09
C THR A 111 -11.16 -1.05 -1.80
N GLY A 112 -10.13 -1.06 -0.95
CA GLY A 112 -9.42 -2.29 -0.59
C GLY A 112 -10.32 -3.30 0.14
N LEU A 113 -11.17 -2.83 1.06
CA LEU A 113 -12.13 -3.66 1.78
C LEU A 113 -13.23 -4.19 0.87
N LEU A 114 -13.80 -3.37 -0.02
CA LEU A 114 -14.82 -3.83 -0.97
C LEU A 114 -14.29 -4.94 -1.88
N LEU A 115 -13.07 -4.78 -2.41
CA LEU A 115 -12.42 -5.80 -3.21
C LEU A 115 -12.11 -7.06 -2.39
N GLY A 116 -11.65 -6.91 -1.14
CA GLY A 116 -11.41 -8.02 -0.23
C GLY A 116 -12.68 -8.81 0.11
N VAL A 117 -13.76 -8.12 0.48
CA VAL A 117 -15.06 -8.70 0.79
C VAL A 117 -15.64 -9.41 -0.44
N ALA A 118 -15.56 -8.80 -1.63
CA ALA A 118 -16.01 -9.43 -2.86
C ALA A 118 -15.29 -10.78 -3.10
N GLN A 119 -13.98 -10.86 -2.81
CA GLN A 119 -13.25 -12.12 -2.91
C GLN A 119 -13.58 -13.11 -1.80
N GLN A 120 -13.94 -12.63 -0.61
CA GLN A 120 -14.38 -13.49 0.48
C GLN A 120 -15.75 -14.12 0.19
N LEU A 121 -16.69 -13.34 -0.37
CA LEU A 121 -18.00 -13.85 -0.81
C LEU A 121 -17.86 -14.91 -1.92
N ARG A 122 -16.79 -14.84 -2.72
CA ARG A 122 -16.44 -15.85 -3.71
C ARG A 122 -15.71 -17.08 -3.12
N GLY A 123 -15.46 -17.10 -1.82
CA GLY A 123 -14.67 -18.15 -1.15
C GLY A 123 -13.18 -18.14 -1.54
N ALA A 124 -12.69 -17.07 -2.16
CA ALA A 124 -11.33 -17.02 -2.70
C ALA A 124 -10.29 -16.59 -1.67
N HIS A 125 -10.65 -15.85 -0.62
CA HIS A 125 -9.71 -15.39 0.40
C HIS A 125 -10.36 -15.31 1.79
N TYR A 126 -9.57 -15.57 2.84
CA TYR A 126 -9.95 -15.24 4.22
C TYR A 126 -9.83 -13.74 4.47
N MET A 127 -10.63 -13.22 5.41
CA MET A 127 -10.55 -11.81 5.84
C MET A 127 -9.14 -11.46 6.36
N SER A 128 -8.47 -12.40 7.01
CA SER A 128 -7.07 -12.23 7.46
C SER A 128 -6.14 -11.90 6.31
N HIS A 129 -6.31 -12.50 5.12
CA HIS A 129 -5.47 -12.20 3.94
C HIS A 129 -5.67 -10.75 3.48
N THR A 130 -6.90 -10.25 3.56
CA THR A 130 -7.25 -8.85 3.26
C THR A 130 -6.58 -7.89 4.24
N PHE A 131 -6.65 -8.17 5.55
CA PHE A 131 -6.02 -7.33 6.56
C PHE A 131 -4.49 -7.35 6.50
N TRP A 132 -3.88 -8.50 6.22
CA TRP A 132 -2.44 -8.57 5.97
C TRP A 132 -2.03 -7.77 4.73
N THR A 133 -2.81 -7.80 3.65
CA THR A 133 -2.57 -6.91 2.50
C THR A 133 -2.58 -5.44 2.91
N ALA A 134 -3.59 -5.01 3.68
CA ALA A 134 -3.67 -3.63 4.16
C ALA A 134 -2.44 -3.25 5.02
N TRP A 135 -2.02 -4.15 5.90
CA TRP A 135 -0.83 -3.98 6.75
C TRP A 135 0.45 -3.82 5.92
N PHE A 136 0.70 -4.72 4.95
CA PHE A 136 1.88 -4.63 4.08
C PHE A 136 1.92 -3.32 3.28
N CYS A 137 0.78 -2.91 2.72
CA CYS A 137 0.67 -1.64 2.01
C CYS A 137 0.95 -0.44 2.95
N TRP A 138 0.40 -0.46 4.17
CA TRP A 138 0.60 0.59 5.16
C TRP A 138 2.06 0.72 5.58
N VAL A 139 2.71 -0.40 5.98
CA VAL A 139 4.11 -0.40 6.41
C VAL A 139 5.05 0.03 5.29
N THR A 140 4.79 -0.41 4.06
CA THR A 140 5.56 0.00 2.88
C THR A 140 5.46 1.51 2.67
N ALA A 141 4.24 2.05 2.70
CA ALA A 141 4.00 3.49 2.55
C ALA A 141 4.63 4.31 3.68
N ALA A 142 4.50 3.87 4.93
CA ALA A 142 5.09 4.53 6.09
C ALA A 142 6.62 4.53 6.03
N SER A 143 7.23 3.42 5.62
CA SER A 143 8.69 3.31 5.49
C SER A 143 9.24 4.27 4.43
N LEU A 144 8.57 4.36 3.28
CA LEU A 144 8.95 5.31 2.24
C LEU A 144 8.73 6.77 2.71
N ASP A 145 7.65 7.05 3.43
CA ASP A 145 7.40 8.38 3.97
C ASP A 145 8.51 8.88 4.90
N LEU A 146 9.09 8.00 5.72
CA LEU A 146 10.24 8.33 6.55
C LEU A 146 11.44 8.77 5.70
N GLY A 147 11.75 8.03 4.63
CA GLY A 147 12.84 8.36 3.69
C GLY A 147 12.60 9.68 2.94
N PHE A 148 11.38 9.90 2.43
CA PHE A 148 11.01 11.13 1.73
C PHE A 148 11.02 12.35 2.67
N SER A 149 10.55 12.18 3.91
CA SER A 149 10.58 13.24 4.91
C SER A 149 12.01 13.62 5.33
N GLN A 150 12.93 12.66 5.36
CA GLN A 150 14.36 12.94 5.53
C GLN A 150 14.94 13.69 4.33
N LEU A 151 14.59 13.29 3.11
CA LEU A 151 15.06 13.96 1.90
C LEU A 151 14.56 15.41 1.80
N GLU A 152 13.28 15.65 2.10
CA GLU A 152 12.70 17.00 2.13
C GLU A 152 13.40 17.90 3.15
N ARG A 153 13.69 17.38 4.36
CA ARG A 153 14.46 18.11 5.37
C ARG A 153 15.88 18.46 4.89
N ARG A 154 16.57 17.52 4.24
CA ARG A 154 17.92 17.74 3.70
C ARG A 154 17.94 18.79 2.59
N THR A 155 16.96 18.77 1.68
CA THR A 155 16.84 19.77 0.61
C THR A 155 16.57 21.15 1.18
N SER A 156 15.66 21.26 2.16
CA SER A 156 15.36 22.54 2.83
C SER A 156 16.55 23.12 3.60
N GLN A 157 17.40 22.26 4.18
CA GLN A 157 18.62 22.69 4.87
C GLN A 157 19.76 23.10 3.92
N ARG A 158 19.76 22.61 2.68
CA ARG A 158 20.78 22.93 1.66
C ARG A 158 20.53 24.23 0.91
N LEU A 159 19.31 24.77 0.93
CA LEU A 159 19.04 26.12 0.42
C LEU A 159 19.73 27.13 1.36
N PRO A 160 20.74 27.89 0.88
CA PRO A 160 21.51 28.77 1.74
C PRO A 160 20.62 29.82 2.40
N ARG A 161 20.85 30.04 3.70
CA ARG A 161 20.26 31.11 4.50
C ARG A 161 20.86 32.49 4.16
N ASP A 162 21.45 32.64 2.96
CA ASP A 162 22.32 33.75 2.57
C ASP A 162 21.56 34.92 1.89
N GLN A 163 20.22 34.91 1.92
CA GLN A 163 19.39 36.01 1.39
C GLN A 163 18.50 36.67 2.44
N VAL A 164 18.91 36.67 3.72
CA VAL A 164 18.37 37.66 4.66
C VAL A 164 19.29 38.88 4.58
N PRO A 165 18.95 39.95 3.84
CA PRO A 165 19.72 41.18 3.93
C PRO A 165 19.75 41.60 5.40
N ALA A 166 20.95 41.89 5.89
CA ALA A 166 21.12 42.45 7.23
C ALA A 166 20.20 43.67 7.37
N PRO A 167 19.52 43.85 8.52
CA PRO A 167 18.82 45.11 8.78
C PRO A 167 19.84 46.23 8.60
N GLY A 168 19.63 47.08 7.59
CA GLY A 168 20.49 48.23 7.35
C GLY A 168 20.51 49.10 8.61
N LEU A 169 21.71 49.33 9.14
CA LEU A 169 22.02 50.38 10.11
C LEU A 169 22.21 51.70 9.36
#